data_AF-A0A355V5Q4-F1
#
_entry.id   AF-A0A355V5Q4-F1
#
_cell.length_a   1.000
_cell.length_b   1.000
_cell.length_c   1.000
_cell.angle_alpha   90.00
_cell.angle_beta   90.00
_cell.angle_gamma   90.00
#
_symmetry.space_group_name_H-M   'P 1'
#
loop_
_entity.id
_entity.type
_entity.pdbx_description
1 polymer ?
#
loop_
_entity_poly.entity_id
_entity_poly.type
_entity_poly.pdbx_seq_one_letter_code
_entity_poly.pdbx_strand_id
1 'polypeptide(L)'
;MITVRNADAALKDYYLDAVSAQLNEGISPFFAAIEKNADNVYGKDVKLAVVRGYSGNVMAGAEDGGLPDPYKNRYADITVPLKNLYGTIEISDKAIRASRESSGAFVNLLNAEMDGLVMSAKQNFQRMLFGDGSGKLFKIKSKVSDTVYKVDCAKQYFAGMQIDIYTVLGSICEGGNGVCIDSVNVKDGSITLATAITDLITGGTAYVHGSKDNELTGLGAIFDATSLYGYTKTADPYFAPYKIDADGKLSETLLSDVMDYMEENFNSKINAVLCSYKTR
;
A
#
# COMPACT_ATOMS: atom_id res chain seq x y z
N MET A 1 -3.99 -39.08 15.65
CA MET A 1 -5.04 -38.11 16.01
C MET A 1 -4.51 -36.72 15.71
N ILE A 2 -5.00 -36.07 14.66
CA ILE A 2 -4.57 -34.72 14.27
C ILE A 2 -5.15 -33.76 15.31
N THR A 3 -4.32 -33.25 16.21
CA THR A 3 -4.70 -32.17 17.13
C THR A 3 -4.61 -30.84 16.38
N VAL A 4 -5.47 -29.87 16.71
CA VAL A 4 -5.52 -28.54 16.09
C VAL A 4 -4.15 -27.86 16.05
N ARG A 5 -3.29 -28.15 17.04
CA ARG A 5 -1.92 -27.62 17.14
C ARG A 5 -0.94 -28.21 16.11
N ASN A 6 -1.09 -29.49 15.74
CA ASN A 6 -0.28 -30.13 14.70
C ASN A 6 -0.80 -29.80 13.29
N ALA A 7 -2.12 -29.59 13.16
CA ALA A 7 -2.71 -29.07 11.93
C ALA A 7 -2.27 -27.62 11.66
N ASP A 8 -2.27 -26.74 12.67
CA ASP A 8 -1.85 -25.34 12.51
C ASP A 8 -0.39 -25.18 12.06
N ALA A 9 0.52 -26.00 12.60
CA ALA A 9 1.91 -26.01 12.14
C ALA A 9 2.06 -26.51 10.69
N ALA A 10 1.39 -27.61 10.34
CA ALA A 10 1.43 -28.16 8.98
C ALA A 10 0.77 -27.23 7.95
N LEU A 11 -0.27 -26.49 8.34
CA LEU A 11 -0.93 -25.51 7.49
C LEU A 11 -0.04 -24.31 7.20
N LYS A 12 0.71 -23.82 8.20
CA LYS A 12 1.68 -22.74 8.00
C LYS A 12 2.75 -23.16 7.00
N ASP A 13 3.36 -24.33 7.17
CA ASP A 13 4.46 -24.74 6.29
C ASP A 13 4.00 -25.03 4.85
N TYR A 14 2.84 -25.67 4.67
CA TYR A 14 2.35 -26.03 3.33
C TYR A 14 1.79 -24.83 2.55
N TYR A 15 1.09 -23.92 3.23
CA TYR A 15 0.48 -22.77 2.58
C TYR A 15 1.41 -21.56 2.48
N LEU A 16 2.42 -21.42 3.34
CA LEU A 16 3.30 -20.24 3.31
C LEU A 16 4.03 -20.11 1.97
N ASP A 17 4.50 -21.20 1.38
CA ASP A 17 5.19 -21.14 0.09
C ASP A 17 4.24 -20.70 -1.04
N ALA A 18 3.07 -21.35 -1.12
CA ALA A 18 2.03 -21.00 -2.09
C ALA A 18 1.51 -19.56 -1.93
N VAL A 19 1.31 -19.11 -0.69
CA VAL A 19 0.86 -17.75 -0.37
C VAL A 19 1.96 -16.73 -0.67
N SER A 20 3.21 -17.03 -0.33
CA SER A 20 4.35 -16.13 -0.59
C SER A 20 4.59 -15.94 -2.08
N ALA A 21 4.55 -17.00 -2.89
CA ALA A 21 4.68 -16.92 -4.34
C ALA A 21 3.54 -16.11 -4.95
N GLN A 22 2.30 -16.38 -4.53
CA GLN A 22 1.12 -15.68 -5.03
C GLN A 22 1.08 -14.20 -4.64
N LEU A 23 1.58 -13.84 -3.46
CA LEU A 23 1.72 -12.44 -3.05
C LEU A 23 2.90 -11.77 -3.75
N ASN A 24 3.98 -12.49 -4.01
CA ASN A 24 5.14 -11.90 -4.64
C ASN A 24 4.94 -11.63 -6.13
N GLU A 25 4.29 -12.53 -6.86
CA GLU A 25 4.19 -12.44 -8.33
C GLU A 25 2.79 -12.06 -8.80
N GLY A 26 1.74 -12.40 -8.03
CA GLY A 26 0.35 -12.28 -8.45
C GLY A 26 -0.37 -10.99 -8.07
N ILE A 27 0.30 -10.04 -7.40
CA ILE A 27 -0.36 -8.83 -6.88
C ILE A 27 -0.47 -7.75 -7.94
N SER A 28 0.64 -7.33 -8.52
CA SER A 28 0.62 -6.25 -9.50
C SER A 28 1.86 -6.33 -10.39
N PRO A 29 1.73 -6.08 -11.71
CA PRO A 29 2.88 -5.92 -12.59
C PRO A 29 3.88 -4.87 -12.07
N PHE A 30 3.39 -3.83 -11.38
CA PHE A 30 4.23 -2.83 -10.73
C PHE A 30 5.11 -3.44 -9.63
N PHE A 31 4.53 -4.24 -8.74
CA PHE A 31 5.28 -4.84 -7.63
C PHE A 31 6.22 -5.95 -8.11
N ALA A 32 5.84 -6.66 -9.18
CA ALA A 32 6.71 -7.66 -9.80
C ALA A 32 7.95 -7.04 -10.47
N ALA A 33 7.85 -5.79 -10.95
CA ALA A 33 8.98 -5.06 -11.54
C ALA A 33 9.96 -4.50 -10.49
N ILE A 34 9.60 -4.49 -9.20
CA ILE A 34 10.47 -4.03 -8.12
C ILE A 34 11.35 -5.18 -7.65
N GLU A 35 12.66 -4.94 -7.62
CA GLU A 35 13.62 -5.90 -7.07
C GLU A 35 13.40 -6.10 -5.56
N LYS A 36 13.44 -7.35 -5.13
CA LYS A 36 13.22 -7.74 -3.73
C LYS A 36 14.52 -8.22 -3.14
N ASN A 37 14.93 -7.58 -2.04
CA ASN A 37 16.15 -7.94 -1.33
C ASN A 37 15.91 -7.95 0.19
N ALA A 38 16.60 -8.84 0.89
CA ALA A 38 16.61 -8.97 2.35
C ALA A 38 17.93 -8.46 3.00
N ASP A 39 18.95 -8.10 2.22
CA ASP A 39 20.30 -7.78 2.72
C ASP A 39 20.36 -6.64 3.73
N ASN A 40 19.48 -5.65 3.59
CA ASN A 40 19.47 -4.43 4.41
C ASN A 40 18.46 -4.47 5.57
N VAL A 41 17.95 -5.66 5.91
CA VAL A 41 16.96 -5.86 6.97
C VAL A 41 17.69 -6.11 8.29
N TYR A 42 17.62 -5.14 9.21
CA TYR A 42 18.25 -5.23 10.52
C TYR A 42 17.20 -5.27 11.63
N GLY A 43 16.75 -6.48 11.96
CA GLY A 43 15.76 -6.73 13.00
C GLY A 43 14.39 -6.16 12.60
N LYS A 44 14.00 -5.03 13.21
CA LYS A 44 12.70 -4.38 12.96
C LYS A 44 12.75 -3.28 11.89
N ASP A 45 13.95 -2.82 11.53
CA ASP A 45 14.13 -1.67 10.63
C ASP A 45 14.98 -2.07 9.42
N VAL A 46 14.65 -1.51 8.26
CA VAL A 46 15.48 -1.53 7.06
C VAL A 46 16.36 -0.28 7.08
N LYS A 47 17.67 -0.47 6.93
CA LYS A 47 18.65 0.63 6.92
C LYS A 47 19.42 0.63 5.61
N LEU A 48 19.31 1.71 4.85
CA LEU A 48 19.97 1.86 3.56
C LEU A 48 20.74 3.17 3.51
N ALA A 49 22.01 3.12 3.13
CA ALA A 49 22.82 4.29 2.82
C ALA A 49 22.82 4.52 1.31
N VAL A 50 22.28 5.65 0.85
CA VAL A 50 22.22 6.02 -0.57
C VAL A 50 23.22 7.13 -0.85
N VAL A 51 24.00 6.98 -1.91
CA VAL A 51 24.94 8.01 -2.37
C VAL A 51 24.18 9.20 -2.96
N ARG A 52 24.53 10.42 -2.56
CA ARG A 52 23.92 11.68 -3.03
C ARG A 52 24.79 12.38 -4.08
N GLY A 53 24.43 12.18 -5.34
CA GLY A 53 25.02 12.86 -6.51
C GLY A 53 26.42 12.36 -6.86
N TYR A 54 27.06 13.07 -7.79
CA TYR A 54 28.40 12.74 -8.26
C TYR A 54 29.49 13.31 -7.36
N SER A 55 30.62 12.59 -7.25
CA SER A 55 31.80 13.06 -6.52
C SER A 55 32.58 14.06 -7.37
N GLY A 56 32.86 15.24 -6.81
CA GLY A 56 33.55 16.33 -7.52
C GLY A 56 35.06 16.15 -7.68
N ASN A 57 35.59 14.95 -7.49
CA ASN A 57 37.01 14.62 -7.57
C ASN A 57 37.47 14.15 -8.96
N VAL A 58 36.61 14.28 -9.98
CA VAL A 58 36.94 13.93 -11.37
C VAL A 58 37.16 15.23 -12.16
N MET A 59 38.37 15.40 -12.67
CA MET A 59 38.76 16.58 -13.47
C MET A 59 39.60 16.13 -14.67
N ALA A 60 39.43 16.80 -15.80
CA ALA A 60 40.37 16.72 -16.92
C ALA A 60 41.51 17.71 -16.68
N GLY A 61 42.72 17.21 -16.41
CA GLY A 61 43.92 18.01 -16.14
C GLY A 61 44.92 17.99 -17.31
N ALA A 62 45.86 18.93 -17.30
CA ALA A 62 47.03 18.91 -18.19
C ALA A 62 48.00 17.77 -17.76
N GLU A 63 48.86 17.31 -18.68
CA GLU A 63 49.79 16.19 -18.44
C GLU A 63 50.68 16.38 -17.20
N ASP A 64 51.13 17.62 -16.96
CA ASP A 64 51.95 18.01 -15.79
C ASP A 64 51.16 18.78 -14.70
N GLY A 65 49.82 18.73 -14.74
CA GLY A 65 48.96 19.43 -13.80
C GLY A 65 48.87 18.78 -12.42
N GLY A 66 48.51 19.57 -11.40
CA GLY A 66 48.21 19.06 -10.06
C GLY A 66 46.98 18.13 -10.07
N LEU A 67 47.03 17.05 -9.28
CA LEU A 67 45.91 16.13 -9.12
C LEU A 67 44.73 16.81 -8.42
N PRO A 68 43.48 16.40 -8.71
CA PRO A 68 42.29 16.94 -8.05
C PRO A 68 42.29 16.63 -6.55
N ASP A 69 41.78 17.58 -5.76
CA ASP A 69 41.67 17.44 -4.31
C ASP A 69 40.74 16.27 -3.92
N PRO A 70 41.04 15.55 -2.82
CA PRO A 70 40.20 14.46 -2.36
C PRO A 70 38.84 14.98 -1.90
N TYR A 71 37.77 14.50 -2.53
CA TYR A 71 36.39 14.83 -2.17
C TYR A 71 35.70 13.65 -1.47
N LYS A 72 34.96 13.92 -0.39
CA LYS A 72 34.17 12.89 0.31
C LYS A 72 32.81 12.73 -0.36
N ASN A 73 32.43 11.48 -0.64
CA ASN A 73 31.12 11.21 -1.18
C ASN A 73 30.02 11.52 -0.14
N ARG A 74 28.89 12.05 -0.59
CA ARG A 74 27.76 12.41 0.28
C ARG A 74 26.82 11.23 0.38
N TYR A 75 26.34 10.93 1.58
CA TYR A 75 25.42 9.81 1.83
C TYR A 75 24.13 10.30 2.49
N ALA A 76 23.02 9.64 2.18
CA ALA A 76 21.74 9.74 2.87
C ALA A 76 21.45 8.42 3.57
N ASP A 77 21.25 8.46 4.88
CA ASP A 77 20.83 7.28 5.63
C ASP A 77 19.30 7.24 5.69
N ILE A 78 18.71 6.17 5.16
CA ILE A 78 17.28 5.90 5.15
C ILE A 78 17.02 4.80 6.17
N THR A 79 16.13 5.07 7.13
CA THR A 79 15.67 4.07 8.10
C THR A 79 14.17 3.94 8.01
N VAL A 80 13.67 2.73 7.74
CA VAL A 80 12.23 2.46 7.59
C VAL A 80 11.84 1.25 8.45
N PRO A 81 10.79 1.36 9.28
CA PRO A 81 10.31 0.22 10.05
C PRO A 81 9.58 -0.79 9.15
N LEU A 82 9.74 -2.08 9.43
CA LEU A 82 8.99 -3.15 8.76
C LEU A 82 7.51 -3.09 9.14
N LYS A 83 6.65 -3.42 8.18
CA LYS A 83 5.19 -3.51 8.35
C LYS A 83 4.74 -4.95 8.12
N ASN A 84 3.88 -5.44 9.01
CA ASN A 84 3.40 -6.82 8.98
C ASN A 84 1.93 -6.85 8.55
N LEU A 85 1.61 -7.82 7.70
CA LEU A 85 0.24 -8.10 7.27
C LEU A 85 -0.27 -9.32 8.01
N TYR A 86 -1.43 -9.17 8.66
CA TYR A 86 -2.07 -10.23 9.40
C TYR A 86 -3.43 -10.55 8.78
N GLY A 87 -3.76 -11.83 8.76
CA GLY A 87 -5.07 -12.34 8.38
C GLY A 87 -5.50 -13.39 9.40
N THR A 88 -6.78 -13.38 9.77
CA THR A 88 -7.37 -14.31 10.74
C THR A 88 -8.55 -15.01 10.11
N ILE A 89 -8.65 -16.33 10.32
CA ILE A 89 -9.79 -17.14 9.92
C ILE A 89 -10.44 -17.67 11.19
N GLU A 90 -11.77 -17.59 11.26
CA GLU A 90 -12.56 -18.17 12.34
C GLU A 90 -13.41 -19.31 11.79
N ILE A 91 -13.28 -20.50 12.37
CA ILE A 91 -14.10 -21.66 12.02
C ILE A 91 -14.92 -22.07 13.24
N SER A 92 -16.24 -22.11 13.09
CA SER A 92 -17.15 -22.52 14.16
C SER A 92 -17.00 -24.01 14.50
N ASP A 93 -17.08 -24.37 15.78
CA ASP A 93 -17.12 -25.77 16.24
C ASP A 93 -18.27 -26.57 15.59
N LYS A 94 -19.40 -25.91 15.28
CA LYS A 94 -20.50 -26.54 14.53
C LYS A 94 -20.08 -26.93 13.12
N ALA A 95 -19.33 -26.07 12.43
CA ALA A 95 -18.82 -26.34 11.09
C ALA A 95 -17.79 -27.48 11.11
N ILE A 96 -16.93 -27.51 12.14
CA ILE A 96 -15.96 -28.59 12.36
C ILE A 96 -16.69 -29.92 12.56
N ARG A 97 -17.71 -29.96 13.42
CA ARG A 97 -18.48 -31.19 13.70
C ARG A 97 -19.29 -31.66 12.50
N ALA A 98 -19.93 -30.75 11.77
CA ALA A 98 -20.67 -31.08 10.55
C ALA A 98 -19.75 -31.67 9.46
N SER A 99 -18.50 -31.23 9.43
CA SER A 99 -17.50 -31.70 8.47
C SER A 99 -16.81 -33.01 8.90
N ARG A 100 -17.10 -33.57 10.09
CA ARG A 100 -16.51 -34.83 10.55
C ARG A 100 -17.02 -36.06 9.79
N GLU A 101 -18.25 -36.00 9.28
CA GLU A 101 -18.85 -37.14 8.56
C GLU A 101 -18.25 -37.34 7.16
N SER A 102 -17.62 -36.31 6.60
CA SER A 102 -16.89 -36.39 5.34
C SER A 102 -15.52 -35.76 5.52
N SER A 103 -14.48 -36.59 5.65
CA SER A 103 -13.10 -36.15 5.82
C SER A 103 -12.62 -35.16 4.74
N GLY A 104 -13.21 -35.22 3.54
CA GLY A 104 -12.97 -34.26 2.46
C GLY A 104 -13.69 -32.90 2.64
N ALA A 105 -14.85 -32.86 3.30
CA ALA A 105 -15.61 -31.62 3.49
C ALA A 105 -14.89 -30.64 4.42
N PHE A 106 -14.20 -31.14 5.45
CA PHE A 106 -13.42 -30.29 6.35
C PHE A 106 -12.23 -29.64 5.64
N VAL A 107 -11.50 -30.42 4.83
CA VAL A 107 -10.38 -29.93 4.04
C VAL A 107 -10.86 -28.92 3.00
N ASN A 108 -12.00 -29.17 2.34
CA ASN A 108 -12.57 -28.23 1.37
C ASN A 108 -13.01 -26.92 2.01
N LEU A 109 -13.64 -26.95 3.19
CA LEU A 109 -14.02 -25.75 3.92
C LEU A 109 -12.78 -24.95 4.31
N LEU A 110 -11.76 -25.61 4.87
CA LEU A 110 -10.53 -24.96 5.26
C LEU A 110 -9.80 -24.34 4.06
N ASN A 111 -9.75 -25.03 2.93
CA ASN A 111 -9.15 -24.52 1.70
C ASN A 111 -9.92 -23.31 1.17
N ALA A 112 -11.26 -23.34 1.19
CA ALA A 112 -12.08 -22.21 0.75
C ALA A 112 -11.86 -20.95 1.62
N GLU A 113 -11.77 -21.11 2.94
CA GLU A 113 -11.46 -20.01 3.86
C GLU A 113 -10.04 -19.45 3.63
N MET A 114 -9.05 -20.33 3.40
CA MET A 114 -7.69 -19.92 3.09
C MET A 114 -7.60 -19.19 1.74
N ASP A 115 -8.24 -19.70 0.69
CA ASP A 115 -8.27 -19.06 -0.62
C ASP A 115 -8.94 -17.68 -0.54
N GLY A 116 -10.05 -17.58 0.19
CA GLY A 116 -10.73 -16.31 0.47
C GLY A 116 -9.84 -15.31 1.21
N LEU A 117 -9.09 -15.77 2.21
CA LEU A 117 -8.12 -14.95 2.95
C LEU A 117 -7.01 -14.44 2.03
N VAL A 118 -6.44 -15.30 1.17
CA VAL A 118 -5.37 -14.94 0.23
C VAL A 118 -5.86 -13.94 -0.80
N MET A 119 -7.06 -14.13 -1.35
CA MET A 119 -7.66 -13.17 -2.29
C MET A 119 -7.88 -11.81 -1.62
N SER A 120 -8.38 -11.80 -0.38
CA SER A 120 -8.59 -10.57 0.39
C SER A 120 -7.26 -9.88 0.71
N ALA A 121 -6.23 -10.65 1.09
CA ALA A 121 -4.89 -10.14 1.35
C ALA A 121 -4.25 -9.52 0.09
N LYS A 122 -4.37 -10.18 -1.07
CA LYS A 122 -3.92 -9.63 -2.36
C LYS A 122 -4.58 -8.29 -2.66
N GLN A 123 -5.90 -8.22 -2.53
CA GLN A 123 -6.64 -6.99 -2.77
C GLN A 123 -6.23 -5.87 -1.81
N ASN A 124 -6.03 -6.20 -0.53
CA ASN A 124 -5.57 -5.24 0.47
C ASN A 124 -4.17 -4.71 0.11
N PHE A 125 -3.25 -5.60 -0.23
CA PHE A 125 -1.89 -5.24 -0.64
C PHE A 125 -1.88 -4.39 -1.91
N GLN A 126 -2.67 -4.77 -2.93
CA GLN A 126 -2.82 -3.97 -4.15
C GLN A 126 -3.26 -2.54 -3.84
N ARG A 127 -4.19 -2.36 -2.89
CA ARG A 127 -4.61 -1.02 -2.45
C ARG A 127 -3.45 -0.26 -1.80
N MET A 128 -2.72 -0.92 -0.90
CA MET A 128 -1.64 -0.30 -0.13
C MET A 128 -0.51 0.20 -1.05
N LEU A 129 -0.22 -0.49 -2.17
CA LEU A 129 0.79 -0.05 -3.15
C LEU A 129 0.53 1.35 -3.72
N PHE A 130 -0.73 1.76 -3.84
CA PHE A 130 -1.11 3.08 -4.36
C PHE A 130 -1.52 4.07 -3.25
N GLY A 131 -1.51 3.64 -1.99
CA GLY A 131 -1.91 4.46 -0.85
C GLY A 131 -0.83 5.42 -0.35
N ASP A 132 -1.16 6.17 0.69
CA ASP A 132 -0.26 7.07 1.42
C ASP A 132 0.38 6.42 2.66
N GLY A 133 0.09 5.14 2.92
CA GLY A 133 0.56 4.40 4.09
C GLY A 133 -0.22 4.68 5.39
N SER A 134 -1.16 5.63 5.39
CA SER A 134 -2.02 5.92 6.55
C SER A 134 -3.17 4.92 6.72
N GLY A 135 -3.53 4.22 5.64
CA GLY A 135 -4.69 3.32 5.58
C GLY A 135 -6.02 4.00 5.25
N LYS A 136 -5.98 5.27 4.83
CA LYS A 136 -7.16 6.02 4.44
C LYS A 136 -7.82 5.42 3.21
N LEU A 137 -9.11 5.11 3.31
CA LEU A 137 -9.93 4.66 2.19
C LEU A 137 -10.60 5.83 1.46
N PHE A 138 -11.28 6.68 2.23
CA PHE A 138 -12.05 7.80 1.71
C PHE A 138 -12.32 8.84 2.81
N LYS A 139 -12.66 10.05 2.37
CA LYS A 139 -13.18 11.14 3.20
C LYS A 139 -14.69 11.23 3.07
N ILE A 140 -15.37 11.42 4.19
CA ILE A 140 -16.83 11.60 4.23
C ILE A 140 -17.16 13.05 3.86
N LYS A 141 -17.91 13.25 2.78
CA LYS A 141 -18.29 14.57 2.25
C LYS A 141 -19.57 15.12 2.88
N SER A 142 -20.59 14.29 3.02
CA SER A 142 -21.88 14.72 3.57
C SER A 142 -22.70 13.52 4.04
N LYS A 143 -23.53 13.74 5.05
CA LYS A 143 -24.53 12.78 5.52
C LYS A 143 -25.79 12.85 4.66
N VAL A 144 -26.30 11.70 4.21
CA VAL A 144 -27.62 11.57 3.55
C VAL A 144 -28.64 11.04 4.53
N SER A 145 -28.28 10.00 5.29
CA SER A 145 -29.03 9.44 6.41
C SER A 145 -28.06 8.94 7.49
N ASP A 146 -28.56 8.38 8.58
CA ASP A 146 -27.71 7.81 9.65
C ASP A 146 -26.87 6.60 9.18
N THR A 147 -27.27 5.95 8.09
CA THR A 147 -26.57 4.81 7.47
C THR A 147 -25.93 5.14 6.13
N VAL A 148 -26.36 6.21 5.44
CA VAL A 148 -25.90 6.55 4.09
C VAL A 148 -25.08 7.84 4.09
N TYR A 149 -23.85 7.74 3.58
CA TYR A 149 -22.89 8.84 3.51
C TYR A 149 -22.34 9.01 2.10
N LYS A 150 -22.17 10.26 1.66
CA LYS A 150 -21.43 10.58 0.43
C LYS A 150 -19.94 10.64 0.72
N VAL A 151 -19.13 10.10 -0.17
CA VAL A 151 -17.67 9.97 -0.02
C VAL A 151 -16.92 10.66 -1.17
N ASP A 152 -15.63 10.93 -0.97
CA ASP A 152 -14.76 11.48 -2.01
C ASP A 152 -14.43 10.47 -3.11
N CYS A 153 -14.19 9.22 -2.73
CA CYS A 153 -13.91 8.11 -3.63
C CYS A 153 -14.81 6.93 -3.25
N ALA A 154 -15.71 6.53 -4.15
CA ALA A 154 -16.52 5.32 -4.01
C ALA A 154 -15.98 4.25 -4.96
N LYS A 155 -15.57 3.10 -4.42
CA LYS A 155 -15.12 1.94 -5.20
C LYS A 155 -15.94 0.72 -4.81
N GLN A 156 -16.38 -0.06 -5.81
CA GLN A 156 -17.28 -1.19 -5.62
C GLN A 156 -16.76 -2.20 -4.58
N TYR A 157 -15.45 -2.40 -4.56
CA TYR A 157 -14.80 -3.39 -3.70
C TYR A 157 -14.71 -2.99 -2.22
N PHE A 158 -15.19 -1.80 -1.84
CA PHE A 158 -15.31 -1.42 -0.44
C PHE A 158 -16.48 -2.13 0.26
N ALA A 159 -17.45 -2.67 -0.49
CA ALA A 159 -18.53 -3.45 0.09
C ALA A 159 -18.00 -4.70 0.80
N GLY A 160 -18.49 -4.97 2.01
CA GLY A 160 -18.06 -6.07 2.88
C GLY A 160 -16.81 -5.78 3.72
N MET A 161 -16.18 -4.61 3.59
CA MET A 161 -15.02 -4.25 4.40
C MET A 161 -15.44 -3.69 5.77
N GLN A 162 -14.65 -4.02 6.80
CA GLN A 162 -14.73 -3.37 8.11
C GLN A 162 -13.85 -2.13 8.15
N ILE A 163 -14.42 -1.03 8.66
CA ILE A 163 -13.79 0.28 8.69
C ILE A 163 -13.88 0.93 10.06
N ASP A 164 -12.85 1.73 10.37
CA ASP A 164 -12.84 2.65 11.50
C ASP A 164 -13.04 4.07 10.99
N ILE A 165 -14.08 4.73 11.50
CA ILE A 165 -14.41 6.09 11.11
C ILE A 165 -13.87 7.07 12.15
N TYR A 166 -13.04 7.99 11.67
CA TYR A 166 -12.50 9.07 12.48
C TYR A 166 -13.22 10.37 12.17
N THR A 167 -13.56 11.10 13.23
CA THR A 167 -14.09 12.47 13.15
C THR A 167 -13.00 13.44 12.68
N VAL A 168 -13.39 14.68 12.37
CA VAL A 168 -12.44 15.75 11.97
C VAL A 168 -11.40 16.04 13.06
N LEU A 169 -11.73 15.74 14.32
CA LEU A 169 -10.85 15.91 15.48
C LEU A 169 -9.82 14.78 15.62
N GLY A 170 -9.84 13.77 14.75
CA GLY A 170 -8.87 12.67 14.76
C GLY A 170 -9.15 11.60 15.83
N SER A 171 -10.35 11.62 16.43
CA SER A 171 -10.86 10.56 17.31
C SER A 171 -11.83 9.65 16.57
N ILE A 172 -11.83 8.36 16.90
CA ILE A 172 -12.84 7.41 16.41
C ILE A 172 -14.23 7.90 16.82
N CYS A 173 -15.19 7.93 15.90
CA CYS A 173 -16.56 8.34 16.24
C CYS A 173 -17.27 7.27 17.06
N GLU A 174 -18.26 7.67 17.84
CA GLU A 174 -19.05 6.73 18.63
C GLU A 174 -19.79 5.77 17.70
N GLY A 175 -19.65 4.46 17.95
CA GLY A 175 -20.18 3.40 17.07
C GLY A 175 -19.45 3.25 15.74
N GLY A 176 -18.35 3.98 15.49
CA GLY A 176 -17.56 3.94 14.26
C GLY A 176 -16.38 2.98 14.26
N ASN A 177 -16.23 2.16 15.31
CA ASN A 177 -15.16 1.17 15.42
C ASN A 177 -15.62 -0.16 14.83
N GLY A 178 -14.94 -0.65 13.78
CA GLY A 178 -15.23 -1.94 13.15
C GLY A 178 -16.58 -2.01 12.42
N VAL A 179 -17.03 -0.91 11.79
CA VAL A 179 -18.30 -0.86 11.06
C VAL A 179 -18.15 -1.52 9.70
N CYS A 180 -19.09 -2.39 9.33
CA CYS A 180 -19.11 -3.00 7.99
C CYS A 180 -19.79 -2.08 6.97
N ILE A 181 -19.25 -2.03 5.75
CA ILE A 181 -19.91 -1.39 4.59
C ILE A 181 -20.83 -2.41 3.92
N ASP A 182 -22.14 -2.21 4.01
CA ASP A 182 -23.13 -3.12 3.40
C ASP A 182 -23.15 -3.00 1.87
N SER A 183 -23.16 -1.76 1.37
CA SER A 183 -23.23 -1.52 -0.07
C SER A 183 -22.58 -0.22 -0.47
N VAL A 184 -22.16 -0.15 -1.74
CA VAL A 184 -21.56 1.02 -2.34
C VAL A 184 -22.32 1.36 -3.61
N ASN A 185 -22.70 2.62 -3.76
CA ASN A 185 -23.23 3.17 -5.00
C ASN A 185 -22.18 4.10 -5.61
N VAL A 186 -21.47 3.58 -6.61
CA VAL A 186 -20.37 4.30 -7.29
C VAL A 186 -20.88 5.46 -8.15
N LYS A 187 -22.11 5.38 -8.69
CA LYS A 187 -22.68 6.45 -9.53
C LYS A 187 -23.01 7.70 -8.70
N ASP A 188 -23.61 7.49 -7.53
CA ASP A 188 -23.99 8.57 -6.63
C ASP A 188 -22.86 8.97 -5.67
N GLY A 189 -21.78 8.19 -5.63
CA GLY A 189 -20.64 8.41 -4.75
C GLY A 189 -21.00 8.21 -3.28
N SER A 190 -21.86 7.25 -2.97
CA SER A 190 -22.35 6.99 -1.61
C SER A 190 -22.04 5.58 -1.13
N ILE A 191 -21.91 5.45 0.18
CA ILE A 191 -21.76 4.17 0.90
C ILE A 191 -22.89 4.01 1.89
N THR A 192 -23.29 2.77 2.13
CA THR A 192 -24.25 2.38 3.15
C THR A 192 -23.52 1.56 4.20
N LEU A 193 -23.62 1.99 5.46
CA LEU A 193 -23.03 1.32 6.61
C LEU A 193 -24.05 0.39 7.26
N ALA A 194 -23.58 -0.75 7.78
CA ALA A 194 -24.40 -1.72 8.51
C ALA A 194 -24.95 -1.16 9.83
N THR A 195 -24.19 -0.25 10.45
CA THR A 195 -24.55 0.39 11.72
C THR A 195 -24.86 1.87 11.47
N ALA A 196 -25.95 2.35 12.06
CA ALA A 196 -26.30 3.76 12.04
C ALA A 196 -25.33 4.55 12.93
N ILE A 197 -24.78 5.64 12.38
CA ILE A 197 -23.89 6.55 13.12
C ILE A 197 -24.62 7.85 13.38
N THR A 198 -24.83 8.14 14.66
CA THR A 198 -25.53 9.34 15.13
C THR A 198 -24.63 10.56 15.15
N ASP A 199 -23.31 10.36 15.32
CA ASP A 199 -22.31 11.43 15.35
C ASP A 199 -22.17 12.19 14.03
N LEU A 200 -21.78 13.46 14.13
CA LEU A 200 -21.41 14.28 12.99
C LEU A 200 -20.00 13.89 12.49
N ILE A 201 -19.97 12.93 11.56
CA ILE A 201 -18.73 12.44 10.92
C ILE A 201 -18.41 13.13 9.59
N THR A 202 -19.15 14.19 9.24
CA THR A 202 -18.93 14.94 7.99
C THR A 202 -17.56 15.61 8.02
N GLY A 203 -16.76 15.41 6.96
CA GLY A 203 -15.37 15.85 6.89
C GLY A 203 -14.37 14.88 7.53
N GLY A 204 -14.84 13.84 8.22
CA GLY A 204 -14.04 12.76 8.78
C GLY A 204 -13.46 11.82 7.72
N THR A 205 -12.61 10.90 8.16
CA THR A 205 -11.89 9.95 7.30
C THR A 205 -12.11 8.52 7.78
N ALA A 206 -12.33 7.61 6.84
CA ALA A 206 -12.44 6.19 7.11
C ALA A 206 -11.13 5.47 6.80
N TYR A 207 -10.74 4.58 7.70
CA TYR A 207 -9.58 3.70 7.58
C TYR A 207 -10.02 2.24 7.62
N VAL A 208 -9.22 1.30 7.12
CA VAL A 208 -9.49 -0.12 7.37
C VAL A 208 -9.35 -0.40 8.87
N HIS A 209 -10.23 -1.22 9.42
CA HIS A 209 -10.24 -1.54 10.84
C HIS A 209 -8.84 -1.95 11.35
N GLY A 210 -8.33 -1.26 12.38
CA GLY A 210 -7.03 -1.54 13.00
C GLY A 210 -5.79 -1.24 12.13
N SER A 211 -5.95 -0.66 10.94
CA SER A 211 -4.85 -0.46 9.97
C SER A 211 -4.20 0.94 10.01
N LYS A 212 -4.72 1.86 10.82
CA LYS A 212 -4.28 3.26 10.84
C LYS A 212 -2.76 3.35 11.06
N ASP A 213 -2.07 4.01 10.13
CA ASP A 213 -0.61 4.23 10.10
C ASP A 213 0.25 2.94 10.07
N ASN A 214 -0.38 1.79 9.86
CA ASN A 214 0.26 0.49 9.78
C ASN A 214 0.31 -0.07 8.36
N GLU A 215 -0.13 0.71 7.36
CA GLU A 215 -0.03 0.29 5.97
C GLU A 215 1.37 0.52 5.36
N LEU A 216 1.58 -0.12 4.21
CA LEU A 216 2.78 0.02 3.40
C LEU A 216 2.82 1.41 2.78
N THR A 217 4.02 1.98 2.67
CA THR A 217 4.22 3.27 1.99
C THR A 217 4.03 3.07 0.49
N GLY A 218 2.90 3.51 -0.04
CA GLY A 218 2.57 3.42 -1.46
C GLY A 218 3.00 4.64 -2.27
N LEU A 219 2.66 4.63 -3.56
CA LEU A 219 2.93 5.73 -4.49
C LEU A 219 2.32 7.05 -4.03
N GLY A 220 1.19 7.05 -3.31
CA GLY A 220 0.60 8.27 -2.76
C GLY A 220 1.54 8.99 -1.79
N ALA A 221 2.27 8.25 -0.94
CA ALA A 221 3.28 8.85 -0.07
C ALA A 221 4.53 9.29 -0.85
N ILE A 222 4.99 8.46 -1.79
CA ILE A 222 6.16 8.77 -2.62
C ILE A 222 5.94 10.05 -3.42
N PHE A 223 4.77 10.24 -4.01
CA PHE A 223 4.45 11.42 -4.82
C PHE A 223 3.96 12.59 -3.97
N ASP A 224 2.95 12.42 -3.12
CA ASP A 224 2.20 13.56 -2.56
C ASP A 224 2.60 13.96 -1.13
N ALA A 225 3.31 13.12 -0.38
CA ALA A 225 3.74 13.49 0.98
C ALA A 225 4.78 14.61 0.97
N THR A 226 4.81 15.42 2.03
CA THR A 226 5.80 16.50 2.22
C THR A 226 7.19 15.97 2.61
N SER A 227 7.22 14.85 3.32
CA SER A 227 8.43 14.14 3.71
C SER A 227 8.39 12.68 3.28
N LEU A 228 9.58 12.09 3.08
CA LEU A 228 9.75 10.69 2.75
C LEU A 228 10.95 10.16 3.55
N TYR A 229 10.71 9.14 4.37
CA TYR A 229 11.73 8.46 5.18
C TYR A 229 12.62 9.38 6.03
N GLY A 230 12.03 10.43 6.62
CA GLY A 230 12.73 11.40 7.47
C GLY A 230 13.34 12.59 6.73
N TYR A 231 13.30 12.60 5.39
CA TYR A 231 13.74 13.72 4.57
C TYR A 231 12.57 14.57 4.10
N THR A 232 12.76 15.89 4.05
CA THR A 232 11.74 16.82 3.53
C THR A 232 12.04 17.10 2.07
N LYS A 233 11.05 16.90 1.18
CA LYS A 233 11.24 17.01 -0.27
C LYS A 233 11.65 18.41 -0.73
N THR A 234 11.29 19.45 0.02
CA THR A 234 11.69 20.84 -0.27
C THR A 234 13.13 21.14 0.11
N ALA A 235 13.66 20.48 1.15
CA ALA A 235 15.04 20.65 1.59
C ALA A 235 16.01 19.76 0.80
N ASP A 236 15.57 18.56 0.43
CA ASP A 236 16.33 17.58 -0.33
C ASP A 236 15.60 17.20 -1.62
N PRO A 237 15.80 17.94 -2.74
CA PRO A 237 15.12 17.68 -4.01
C PRO A 237 15.39 16.29 -4.60
N TYR A 238 16.47 15.62 -4.18
CA TYR A 238 16.78 14.24 -4.58
C TYR A 238 15.67 13.23 -4.19
N PHE A 239 14.87 13.52 -3.17
CA PHE A 239 13.74 12.69 -2.75
C PHE A 239 12.39 13.18 -3.29
N ALA A 240 12.39 14.27 -4.06
CA ALA A 240 11.19 14.84 -4.66
C ALA A 240 10.97 14.22 -6.04
N PRO A 241 9.84 13.54 -6.29
CA PRO A 241 9.51 13.08 -7.62
C PRO A 241 9.16 14.26 -8.52
N TYR A 242 9.48 14.11 -9.81
CA TYR A 242 9.07 15.06 -10.82
C TYR A 242 7.57 14.94 -11.10
N LYS A 243 6.90 16.08 -11.20
CA LYS A 243 5.45 16.18 -11.47
C LYS A 243 5.21 17.21 -12.56
N ILE A 244 4.47 16.80 -13.59
CA ILE A 244 3.88 17.69 -14.60
C ILE A 244 2.37 17.45 -14.60
N ASP A 245 1.60 18.53 -14.62
CA ASP A 245 0.17 18.45 -14.90
C ASP A 245 -0.05 18.34 -16.41
N ALA A 246 -0.80 17.32 -16.84
CA ALA A 246 -1.10 17.07 -18.25
C ALA A 246 -2.43 17.73 -18.68
N ASP A 247 -3.03 18.62 -17.87
CA ASP A 247 -4.26 19.37 -18.17
C ASP A 247 -5.40 18.47 -18.69
N GLY A 248 -5.48 17.25 -18.16
CA GLY A 248 -6.50 16.27 -18.49
C GLY A 248 -6.33 15.55 -19.85
N LYS A 249 -5.23 15.78 -20.58
CA LYS A 249 -4.91 15.08 -21.84
C LYS A 249 -3.46 14.60 -21.86
N LEU A 250 -3.29 13.29 -21.74
CA LEU A 250 -2.00 12.66 -21.97
C LEU A 250 -1.72 12.63 -23.48
N SER A 251 -0.67 13.32 -23.92
CA SER A 251 -0.20 13.30 -25.31
C SER A 251 1.16 12.62 -25.41
N GLU A 252 1.46 12.06 -26.58
CA GLU A 252 2.77 11.44 -26.84
C GLU A 252 3.92 12.43 -26.68
N THR A 253 3.71 13.69 -27.09
CA THR A 253 4.70 14.76 -26.91
C THR A 253 5.03 15.01 -25.44
N LEU A 254 4.02 15.10 -24.58
CA LEU A 254 4.26 15.27 -23.14
C LEU A 254 5.00 14.07 -22.53
N LEU A 255 4.73 12.85 -22.99
CA LEU A 255 5.44 11.66 -22.53
C LEU A 255 6.92 11.69 -22.96
N SER A 256 7.20 12.04 -24.23
CA SER A 256 8.56 12.18 -24.73
C SER A 256 9.31 13.31 -24.00
N ASP A 257 8.70 14.47 -23.79
CA ASP A 257 9.31 15.58 -23.06
C ASP A 257 9.71 15.19 -21.63
N VAL A 258 8.87 14.39 -20.96
CA VAL A 258 9.19 13.87 -19.61
C VAL A 258 10.33 12.87 -19.67
N MET A 259 10.36 11.96 -20.66
CA MET A 259 11.45 11.00 -20.83
C MET A 259 12.78 11.73 -21.06
N ASP A 260 12.80 12.68 -21.98
CA ASP A 260 13.99 13.48 -22.31
C ASP A 260 14.47 14.28 -21.09
N TYR A 261 13.56 14.90 -20.35
CA TYR A 261 13.90 15.63 -19.12
C TYR A 261 14.50 14.72 -18.04
N MET A 262 14.01 13.48 -17.89
CA MET A 262 14.57 12.50 -16.94
C MET A 262 15.97 12.03 -17.33
N GLU A 263 16.18 11.79 -18.62
CA GLU A 263 17.49 11.38 -19.14
C GLU A 263 18.51 12.51 -19.00
N GLU A 264 18.15 13.75 -19.35
CA GLU A 264 19.06 14.89 -19.31
C GLU A 264 19.43 15.31 -17.89
N ASN A 265 18.47 15.41 -16.98
CA ASN A 265 18.70 15.98 -15.64
C ASN A 265 19.11 14.96 -14.58
N PHE A 266 18.67 13.70 -14.73
CA PHE A 266 18.85 12.68 -13.70
C PHE A 266 19.54 11.42 -14.20
N ASN A 267 19.86 11.34 -15.51
CA ASN A 267 20.42 10.14 -16.13
C ASN A 267 19.60 8.88 -15.81
N SER A 268 18.28 9.04 -15.72
CA SER A 268 17.34 7.99 -15.34
C SER A 268 16.65 7.42 -16.56
N LYS A 269 16.64 6.10 -16.70
CA LYS A 269 15.94 5.40 -17.78
C LYS A 269 14.62 4.84 -17.25
N ILE A 270 13.52 5.27 -17.86
CA ILE A 270 12.17 4.81 -17.49
C ILE A 270 11.97 3.38 -18.00
N ASN A 271 11.65 2.45 -17.09
CA ASN A 271 11.47 1.03 -17.39
C ASN A 271 10.00 0.59 -17.41
N ALA A 272 9.09 1.37 -16.84
CA ALA A 272 7.67 1.05 -16.76
C ALA A 272 6.81 2.33 -16.78
N VAL A 273 5.67 2.27 -17.47
CA VAL A 273 4.64 3.32 -17.47
C VAL A 273 3.36 2.73 -16.89
N LEU A 274 2.85 3.37 -15.84
CA LEU A 274 1.62 2.96 -15.16
C LEU A 274 0.51 3.95 -15.48
N CYS A 275 -0.60 3.46 -16.05
CA CYS A 275 -1.77 4.28 -16.35
C CYS A 275 -3.03 3.66 -15.75
N SER A 276 -3.97 4.52 -15.33
CA SER A 276 -5.29 4.05 -14.94
C SER A 276 -6.08 3.60 -16.18
N TYR A 277 -7.09 2.75 -16.00
CA TYR A 277 -7.91 2.26 -17.12
C TYR A 277 -8.56 3.38 -17.95
N LYS A 278 -8.93 4.50 -17.33
CA LYS A 278 -9.53 5.65 -18.05
C LYS A 278 -8.53 6.46 -18.86
N THR A 279 -7.24 6.32 -18.57
CA THR A 279 -6.15 7.08 -19.22
C THR A 279 -5.49 6.31 -20.35
N ARG A 280 -5.73 4.99 -20.44
CA ARG A 280 -5.31 4.14 -21.54
C ARG A 280 -6.27 4.28 -22.72
#